data_AF-A0A6J4SPW9-F1
#
_entry.id   AF-A0A6J4SPW9-F1
#
_cell.length_a   1.000
_cell.length_b   1.000
_cell.length_c   1.000
_cell.angle_alpha   90.00
_cell.angle_beta   90.00
_cell.angle_gamma   90.00
#
_symmetry.space_group_name_H-M   'P 1'
#
loop_
_entity.id
_entity.type
_entity.pdbx_description
1 polymer ?
#
loop_
_entity_poly.entity_id
_entity_poly.type
_entity_poly.pdbx_seq_one_letter_code
_entity_poly.pdbx_strand_id
1 'polypeptide(L)'
;MLDMVRSREVFEASEDFTVGLEEEFQILDPETRALIQRFEKLRDAAEADEILSESISGELISSEIEIRSGRGATFADALGRQREARARLFALADAHDVLLAATGTHP
;
A
#
# COMPACT_ATOMS: atom_id res chain seq x y z
N MET A 1 17.54 -19.49 4.37
CA MET A 1 17.94 -19.40 5.80
C MET A 1 18.15 -17.94 6.11
N LEU A 2 17.50 -17.40 7.15
CA LEU A 2 17.65 -15.99 7.53
C LEU A 2 19.09 -15.72 7.98
N ASP A 3 19.68 -14.61 7.54
CA ASP A 3 20.99 -14.16 7.99
C ASP A 3 20.84 -13.52 9.38
N MET A 4 21.15 -14.31 10.40
CA MET A 4 20.96 -13.91 11.80
C MET A 4 21.94 -12.82 12.24
N VAL A 5 23.14 -12.77 11.64
CA VAL A 5 24.14 -11.73 11.93
C VAL A 5 23.63 -10.40 11.40
N ARG A 6 23.25 -10.35 10.12
CA ARG A 6 22.69 -9.15 9.51
C ARG A 6 21.41 -8.69 10.20
N SER A 7 20.53 -9.61 10.57
CA SER A 7 19.28 -9.26 11.27
C SER A 7 19.56 -8.56 12.61
N ARG A 8 20.58 -9.04 13.33
CA ARG A 8 21.02 -8.42 14.58
C ARG A 8 21.60 -7.03 14.36
N GLU A 9 22.48 -6.87 13.37
CA GLU A 9 23.09 -5.58 13.03
C GLU A 9 22.04 -4.54 12.62
N VAL A 10 21.06 -4.92 11.80
CA VAL A 10 19.96 -4.03 11.38
C VAL A 10 19.10 -3.62 12.57
N PHE A 11 18.77 -4.56 13.46
CA PHE A 11 17.99 -4.28 14.66
C PHE A 11 18.74 -3.33 15.61
N GLU A 12 20.03 -3.58 15.87
CA GLU A 12 20.84 -2.72 16.76
C GLU A 12 21.07 -1.32 16.18
N ALA A 13 21.10 -1.18 14.85
CA ALA A 13 21.23 0.10 14.16
C ALA A 13 19.88 0.81 13.91
N SER A 14 18.76 0.24 14.34
CA SER A 14 17.43 0.80 14.10
C SER A 14 17.20 2.07 14.94
N GLU A 15 16.38 2.96 14.40
CA GLU A 15 15.93 4.16 15.10
C GLU A 15 14.68 3.83 15.92
N ASP A 16 14.78 4.04 17.24
CA ASP A 16 13.70 3.77 18.18
C ASP A 16 12.44 4.60 17.89
N PHE A 17 11.28 4.00 18.16
CA PHE A 17 9.95 4.64 18.11
C PHE A 17 9.51 5.19 16.75
N THR A 18 10.13 4.74 15.66
CA THR A 18 9.62 4.99 14.31
C THR A 18 8.31 4.21 14.07
N VAL A 19 7.49 4.71 13.15
CA VAL A 19 6.17 4.13 12.84
C VAL A 19 6.03 3.93 11.33
N GLY A 20 5.63 2.73 10.92
CA GLY A 20 5.15 2.43 9.57
C GLY A 20 3.66 2.10 9.61
N LEU A 21 2.93 2.54 8.59
CA LEU A 21 1.53 2.20 8.37
C LEU A 21 1.41 1.47 7.04
N GLU A 22 0.55 0.47 7.01
CA GLU A 22 0.17 -0.28 5.82
C GLU A 22 -1.35 -0.32 5.75
N GLU A 23 -1.90 -0.14 4.56
CA GLU A 23 -3.33 -0.24 4.31
C GLU A 23 -3.58 -1.04 3.05
N GLU A 24 -4.43 -2.05 3.18
CA GLU A 24 -4.85 -2.94 2.10
C GLU A 24 -6.27 -2.55 1.66
N PHE A 25 -6.47 -2.50 0.35
CA PHE A 25 -7.75 -2.19 -0.27
C PHE A 25 -8.13 -3.29 -1.26
N GLN A 26 -9.36 -3.77 -1.15
CA GLN A 26 -9.95 -4.66 -2.15
C GLN A 26 -10.23 -3.87 -3.44
N ILE A 27 -9.92 -4.46 -4.59
CA ILE A 27 -10.20 -3.88 -5.90
C ILE A 27 -11.49 -4.48 -6.44
N LEU A 28 -12.50 -3.65 -6.64
CA LEU A 28 -13.86 -4.07 -6.99
C LEU A 28 -14.27 -3.56 -8.36
N ASP A 29 -15.09 -4.37 -9.03
CA ASP A 29 -15.86 -3.96 -10.19
C ASP A 29 -16.94 -2.93 -9.81
N PRO A 30 -17.04 -1.77 -10.49
CA PRO A 30 -17.99 -0.71 -10.10
C PRO A 30 -19.47 -1.10 -10.16
N GLU A 31 -19.86 -2.00 -11.08
CA GLU A 31 -21.25 -2.38 -11.29
C GLU A 31 -21.67 -3.51 -10.35
N THR A 32 -20.87 -4.58 -10.32
CA THR A 32 -21.18 -5.82 -9.61
C THR A 32 -20.66 -5.83 -8.17
N ARG A 33 -19.68 -4.97 -7.87
CA ARG A 33 -18.93 -4.93 -6.61
C ARG A 33 -18.15 -6.21 -6.32
N ALA A 34 -17.93 -7.07 -7.31
CA ALA A 34 -17.13 -8.28 -7.15
C ALA A 34 -15.62 -7.93 -7.11
N LEU A 35 -14.84 -8.74 -6.38
CA LEU A 35 -13.37 -8.70 -6.45
C LEU A 35 -12.89 -8.95 -7.88
N ILE A 36 -12.03 -8.08 -8.39
CA ILE A 36 -11.44 -8.20 -9.73
C ILE A 36 -9.92 -8.14 -9.69
N GLN A 37 -9.28 -8.94 -10.55
CA GLN A 37 -7.83 -9.04 -10.65
C GLN A 37 -7.29 -7.85 -11.45
N ARG A 38 -6.87 -6.79 -10.74
CA ARG A 38 -6.48 -5.49 -11.34
C ARG A 38 -5.24 -4.86 -10.70
N PHE A 39 -4.62 -5.53 -9.72
CA PHE A 39 -3.43 -5.05 -9.03
C PHE A 39 -2.34 -4.60 -10.00
N GLU A 40 -1.93 -5.44 -10.95
CA GLU A 40 -0.82 -5.14 -11.87
C GLU A 40 -1.16 -3.93 -12.74
N LYS A 41 -2.41 -3.83 -13.21
CA LYS A 41 -2.86 -2.68 -14.00
C LYS A 41 -2.74 -1.37 -13.20
N LEU A 42 -3.14 -1.36 -11.93
CA LEU A 42 -3.02 -0.17 -11.09
C LEU A 42 -1.56 0.12 -10.73
N ARG A 43 -0.77 -0.89 -10.36
CA ARG A 43 0.66 -0.74 -10.06
C ARG A 43 1.41 -0.14 -11.25
N ASP A 44 1.23 -0.70 -12.44
CA ASP A 44 1.91 -0.24 -13.66
C ASP A 44 1.49 1.18 -14.03
N ALA A 45 0.21 1.54 -13.82
CA ALA A 45 -0.27 2.90 -14.03
C ALA A 45 0.26 3.91 -13.01
N ALA A 46 0.65 3.45 -11.82
CA ALA A 46 1.24 4.28 -10.78
C ALA A 46 2.73 4.57 -10.99
N GLU A 47 3.42 3.91 -11.93
CA GLU A 47 4.88 4.07 -12.14
C GLU A 47 5.31 5.52 -12.40
N ALA A 48 4.43 6.35 -12.96
CA ALA A 48 4.72 7.77 -13.23
C ALA A 48 4.54 8.69 -12.00
N ASP A 49 3.91 8.21 -10.92
CA ASP A 49 3.76 8.93 -9.66
C ASP A 49 4.81 8.42 -8.67
N GLU A 50 5.85 9.20 -8.42
CA GLU A 50 6.98 8.83 -7.54
C GLU A 50 6.53 8.40 -6.14
N ILE A 51 5.52 9.08 -5.58
CA ILE A 51 5.04 8.76 -4.23
C ILE A 51 4.27 7.45 -4.25
N LEU A 52 3.36 7.29 -5.22
CA LEU A 52 2.51 6.13 -5.26
C LEU A 52 3.27 4.87 -5.69
N SER A 53 4.20 4.98 -6.63
CA SER A 53 5.06 3.87 -7.08
C SER A 53 5.96 3.32 -5.96
N GLU A 54 6.50 4.17 -5.10
CA GLU A 54 7.26 3.75 -3.92
C GLU A 54 6.36 3.16 -2.82
N SER A 55 5.14 3.69 -2.69
CA SER A 55 4.20 3.30 -1.62
C SER A 55 3.48 1.98 -1.90
N ILE A 56 3.14 1.72 -3.17
CA ILE A 56 2.38 0.52 -3.55
C ILE A 56 3.18 -0.75 -3.24
N SER A 57 2.51 -1.71 -2.63
CA SER A 57 2.97 -3.08 -2.52
C SER A 57 1.89 -4.07 -2.92
N GLY A 58 2.30 -5.33 -3.05
CA GLY A 58 1.41 -6.44 -3.29
C GLY A 58 2.21 -7.74 -3.35
N GLU A 59 1.70 -8.77 -2.69
CA GLU A 59 2.40 -10.05 -2.59
C GLU A 59 1.75 -11.17 -3.40
N LEU A 60 0.47 -11.49 -3.15
CA LEU A 60 -0.12 -12.77 -3.59
C LEU A 60 -1.52 -12.69 -4.21
N ILE A 61 -2.30 -11.63 -3.93
CA ILE A 61 -3.72 -11.53 -4.31
C ILE A 61 -3.90 -10.36 -5.27
N SER A 62 -4.11 -10.62 -6.57
CA SER A 62 -4.24 -9.54 -7.57
C SER A 62 -5.57 -8.77 -7.51
N SER A 63 -6.48 -9.12 -6.59
CA SER A 63 -7.69 -8.34 -6.26
C SER A 63 -7.54 -7.42 -5.06
N GLU A 64 -6.31 -7.20 -4.60
CA GLU A 64 -5.98 -6.30 -3.51
C GLU A 64 -4.85 -5.37 -3.94
N ILE A 65 -4.80 -4.19 -3.35
CA ILE A 65 -3.68 -3.27 -3.47
C ILE A 65 -3.34 -2.69 -2.11
N GLU A 66 -2.05 -2.70 -1.78
CA GLU A 66 -1.54 -2.20 -0.51
C GLU A 66 -0.78 -0.89 -0.76
N ILE A 67 -0.88 0.04 0.19
CA ILE A 67 0.03 1.19 0.28
C ILE A 67 0.71 1.25 1.64
N ARG A 68 2.00 1.59 1.63
CA ARG A 68 2.85 1.72 2.82
C ARG A 68 3.35 3.14 2.97
N SER A 69 3.35 3.67 4.19
CA SER A 69 3.84 5.03 4.48
C SER A 69 5.38 5.14 4.43
N GLY A 70 6.07 4.01 4.41
CA GLY A 70 7.47 3.92 4.80
C GLY A 70 7.67 4.23 6.28
N ARG A 71 8.93 4.44 6.68
CA ARG A 71 9.30 4.75 8.07
C ARG A 71 9.07 6.22 8.40
N GLY A 72 8.05 6.52 9.21
CA GLY A 72 7.81 7.84 9.78
C GLY A 72 8.54 8.04 11.11
N ALA A 73 9.04 9.25 11.34
CA ALA A 73 9.71 9.62 12.60
C ALA A 73 8.72 9.72 13.79
N THR A 74 7.43 9.92 13.48
CA THR A 74 6.33 9.93 14.45
C THR A 74 5.09 9.32 13.80
N PHE A 75 4.07 9.00 14.60
CA PHE A 75 2.76 8.62 14.06
C PHE A 75 2.16 9.69 13.15
N ALA A 76 2.32 10.98 13.47
CA ALA A 76 1.78 12.08 12.67
C ALA A 76 2.46 12.16 11.28
N ASP A 77 3.77 11.92 11.23
CA ASP A 77 4.53 11.84 9.98
C ASP A 77 4.06 10.65 9.13
N ALA A 78 4.02 9.44 9.71
CA ALA A 78 3.53 8.24 9.02
C ALA A 78 2.10 8.42 8.50
N LEU A 79 1.19 8.97 9.31
CA LEU A 79 -0.19 9.23 8.93
C LEU A 79 -0.31 10.28 7.81
N GLY A 80 0.55 11.31 7.81
CA GLY A 80 0.60 12.31 6.75
C GLY A 80 0.94 11.69 5.40
N ARG A 81 2.01 10.90 5.36
CA ARG A 81 2.45 10.15 4.17
C ARG A 81 1.39 9.17 3.69
N GLN A 82 0.82 8.40 4.62
CA GLN A 82 -0.22 7.41 4.31
C GLN A 82 -1.46 8.07 3.68
N ARG A 83 -1.89 9.23 4.21
CA ARG A 83 -3.04 9.98 3.65
C ARG A 83 -2.76 10.49 2.25
N GLU A 84 -1.54 10.95 1.98
CA GLU A 84 -1.16 11.39 0.64
C GLU A 84 -1.17 10.23 -0.36
N ALA A 85 -0.53 9.11 -0.02
CA ALA A 85 -0.55 7.90 -0.84
C ALA A 85 -1.98 7.41 -1.09
N ARG A 86 -2.83 7.40 -0.05
CA ARG A 86 -4.24 7.00 -0.16
C ARG A 86 -5.02 7.90 -1.10
N ALA A 87 -4.85 9.22 -1.02
CA ALA A 87 -5.55 10.15 -1.91
C ALA A 87 -5.16 9.92 -3.38
N ARG A 88 -3.86 9.71 -3.64
CA ARG A 88 -3.34 9.40 -4.98
C ARG A 88 -3.86 8.06 -5.50
N LEU A 89 -3.85 7.03 -4.66
CA LEU A 89 -4.36 5.69 -5.00
C LEU A 89 -5.84 5.73 -5.38
N PHE A 90 -6.68 6.42 -4.60
CA PHE A 90 -8.11 6.52 -4.90
C PHE A 90 -8.38 7.31 -6.19
N ALA A 91 -7.61 8.36 -6.48
CA ALA A 91 -7.70 9.08 -7.74
C ALA A 91 -7.27 8.20 -8.93
N LEU A 92 -6.24 7.38 -8.78
CA LEU A 92 -5.81 6.43 -9.79
C LEU A 92 -6.88 5.36 -10.04
N ALA A 93 -7.47 4.80 -8.99
CA ALA A 93 -8.54 3.82 -9.10
C ALA A 93 -9.74 4.37 -9.90
N ASP A 94 -10.17 5.60 -9.60
CA ASP A 94 -11.23 6.31 -10.33
C ASP A 94 -10.90 6.47 -11.82
N ALA A 95 -9.66 6.91 -12.13
CA ALA A 95 -9.19 7.06 -13.51
C ALA A 95 -9.12 5.73 -14.29
N HIS A 96 -9.07 4.60 -13.59
CA HIS A 96 -8.97 3.26 -14.17
C HIS A 96 -10.27 2.44 -14.09
N ASP A 97 -11.37 3.08 -13.69
CA ASP A 97 -12.72 2.50 -13.61
C ASP A 97 -12.81 1.29 -12.68
N VAL A 98 -12.26 1.44 -11.47
CA VAL A 98 -12.35 0.44 -10.40
C VAL A 98 -12.68 1.11 -9.06
N LEU A 99 -13.35 0.38 -8.18
CA LEU A 99 -13.60 0.84 -6.80
C LEU A 99 -12.59 0.22 -5.84
N LEU A 100 -12.31 0.94 -4.76
CA LEU A 100 -11.52 0.44 -3.64
C LEU A 100 -12.41 0.28 -2.40
N ALA A 101 -12.30 -0.85 -1.71
CA ALA A 101 -13.00 -1.08 -0.44
C ALA A 101 -12.02 -1.35 0.71
N ALA A 102 -12.31 -0.73 1.85
CA ALA A 102 -11.50 -0.79 3.08
C ALA A 102 -12.23 -1.63 4.15
N THR A 103 -12.55 -2.88 3.82
CA THR A 103 -13.14 -3.85 4.76
C THR A 103 -12.20 -5.04 4.92
N GLY A 104 -12.12 -5.59 6.13
CA GLY A 104 -11.24 -6.74 6.41
C GLY A 104 -11.62 -8.03 5.65
N THR A 105 -12.84 -8.12 5.13
CA THR A 105 -13.29 -9.21 4.26
C THR A 105 -14.25 -8.67 3.20
N HIS A 106 -14.31 -9.33 2.05
CA HIS A 106 -15.36 -9.09 1.07
C HIS A 106 -16.67 -9.76 1.55
N PRO A 107 -17.83 -9.10 1.46
CA PRO A 107 -19.12 -9.66 1.88
C PRO A 107 -19.65 -10.75 0.94
#